data_AF-A0A382M280-F1
#
_entry.id   AF-A0A382M280-F1
#
_cell.length_a   1.000
_cell.length_b   1.000
_cell.length_c   1.000
_cell.angle_alpha   90.00
_cell.angle_beta   90.00
_cell.angle_gamma   90.00
#
_symmetry.space_group_name_H-M   'P 1'
#
loop_
_entity.id
_entity.type
_entity.pdbx_description
1 polymer ?
#
loop_
_entity_poly.entity_id
_entity_poly.type
_entity_poly.pdbx_seq_one_letter_code
_entity_poly.pdbx_strand_id
1 'polypeptide(L)'
;MRNLTGRTTVAVAAIAAFLTGCSTLPFGRSSNEGKLKPFLGDPSIQLQQIFKNQRFPNVVVAMDGTLVVTWGSDGVVARRSEDGGKTWGPEITIAKPGFQGGGVTVDENSAEIIAFIEEGHPPAPLNFYRSKDSGKSWQEEEAVIHPDSKGRMPSMHMNEHGITLRHGKHAGRLVRPSRHYAAG
;
A
#
# COMPACT_ATOMS: atom_id res chain seq x y z
N MET A 1 -60.17 -43.06 50.54
CA MET A 1 -59.01 -43.25 51.42
C MET A 1 -57.81 -43.68 50.59
N ARG A 2 -56.69 -42.98 50.80
CA ARG A 2 -55.29 -43.29 50.43
C ARG A 2 -54.80 -42.96 49.01
N ASN A 3 -54.04 -41.86 49.00
CA ASN A 3 -53.05 -41.40 48.04
C ASN A 3 -51.97 -42.44 47.72
N LEU A 4 -51.45 -42.41 46.49
CA LEU A 4 -50.04 -42.71 46.23
C LEU A 4 -49.52 -41.77 45.13
N THR A 5 -48.81 -40.72 45.55
CA THR A 5 -48.00 -39.86 44.68
C THR A 5 -46.62 -40.50 44.48
N GLY A 6 -46.35 -41.03 43.29
CA GLY A 6 -45.00 -41.37 42.84
C GLY A 6 -44.38 -40.16 42.14
N ARG A 7 -43.31 -39.59 42.69
CA ARG A 7 -42.48 -38.58 42.01
C ARG A 7 -41.40 -39.30 41.22
N THR A 8 -41.49 -39.24 39.89
CA THR A 8 -40.44 -39.69 38.98
C THR A 8 -39.47 -38.53 38.74
N THR A 9 -38.24 -38.65 39.23
CA THR A 9 -37.18 -37.68 39.00
C THR A 9 -36.60 -37.92 37.60
N VAL A 10 -36.82 -37.00 36.66
CA VAL A 10 -36.17 -37.03 35.34
C VAL A 10 -34.89 -36.21 35.42
N ALA A 11 -33.74 -36.86 35.32
CA ALA A 11 -32.45 -36.19 35.16
C ALA A 11 -32.27 -35.76 33.69
N VAL A 12 -32.21 -34.46 33.44
CA VAL A 12 -31.90 -33.90 32.12
C VAL A 12 -30.38 -33.83 31.98
N ALA A 13 -29.81 -34.69 31.14
CA ALA A 13 -28.41 -34.58 30.74
C ALA A 13 -28.28 -33.45 29.71
N ALA A 14 -27.58 -32.37 30.08
CA ALA A 14 -27.26 -31.28 29.16
C ALA A 14 -26.17 -31.74 28.19
N ILE A 15 -26.51 -31.85 26.91
CA ILE A 15 -25.55 -32.06 25.82
C ILE A 15 -24.87 -30.72 25.53
N ALA A 16 -23.61 -30.58 25.93
CA ALA A 16 -22.79 -29.44 25.55
C ALA A 16 -22.36 -29.58 24.08
N ALA A 17 -22.98 -28.80 23.19
CA ALA A 17 -22.54 -28.69 21.81
C ALA A 17 -21.24 -27.87 21.75
N PHE A 18 -20.12 -28.54 21.45
CA PHE A 18 -18.88 -27.86 21.07
C PHE A 18 -19.08 -27.18 19.71
N LEU A 19 -19.39 -25.88 19.74
CA LEU A 19 -19.30 -25.02 18.56
C LEU A 19 -17.82 -24.86 18.22
N THR A 20 -17.31 -25.69 17.31
CA THR A 20 -16.07 -25.41 16.59
C THR A 20 -16.30 -24.14 15.79
N GLY A 21 -15.85 -23.01 16.33
CA GLY A 21 -15.85 -21.72 15.65
C GLY A 21 -14.96 -21.79 14.41
N CYS A 22 -15.54 -22.13 13.27
CA CYS A 22 -14.96 -21.82 11.98
C CYS A 22 -14.98 -20.29 11.90
N SER A 23 -13.84 -19.66 12.18
CA SER A 23 -13.64 -18.23 12.00
C SER A 23 -13.78 -17.92 10.51
N THR A 24 -15.01 -17.64 10.10
CA THR A 24 -15.29 -17.05 8.80
C THR A 24 -14.55 -15.71 8.78
N LEU A 25 -13.44 -15.66 8.05
CA LEU A 25 -12.82 -14.41 7.67
C LEU A 25 -13.92 -13.51 7.09
N PRO A 26 -13.99 -12.22 7.44
CA PRO A 26 -15.00 -11.33 6.90
C PRO A 26 -14.77 -11.21 5.39
N PHE A 27 -15.51 -11.99 4.61
CA PHE A 27 -15.75 -11.77 3.19
C PHE A 27 -16.75 -10.62 3.04
N GLY A 28 -16.35 -9.43 3.51
CA GLY A 28 -17.04 -8.18 3.21
C GLY A 28 -16.28 -7.45 2.11
N ARG A 29 -17.01 -6.87 1.16
CA ARG A 29 -16.44 -5.93 0.17
C ARG A 29 -15.72 -4.84 0.95
N SER A 30 -14.41 -4.68 0.76
CA SER A 30 -13.70 -3.57 1.40
C SER A 30 -14.26 -2.25 0.85
N SER A 31 -14.31 -1.18 1.66
CA SER A 31 -14.72 0.15 1.20
C SER A 31 -13.91 0.66 0.00
N ASN A 32 -12.74 0.06 -0.23
CA ASN A 32 -11.76 0.45 -1.24
C ASN A 32 -11.98 -0.27 -2.60
N GLU A 33 -13.01 -1.13 -2.72
CA GLU A 33 -13.36 -1.80 -3.98
C GLU A 33 -14.47 -1.06 -4.73
N GLY A 34 -14.07 -0.39 -5.82
CA GLY A 34 -15.01 0.31 -6.70
C GLY A 34 -15.99 -0.63 -7.44
N LYS A 35 -17.07 -0.03 -7.95
CA LYS A 35 -17.99 -0.73 -8.87
C LYS A 35 -17.29 -0.92 -10.23
N LEU A 36 -17.73 -1.91 -11.02
CA LEU A 36 -17.21 -2.16 -12.36
C LEU A 36 -17.55 -1.04 -13.37
N LYS A 37 -18.69 -0.36 -13.18
CA LYS A 37 -19.26 0.61 -14.13
C LYS A 37 -18.27 1.65 -14.69
N PRO A 38 -17.36 2.28 -13.92
CA PRO A 38 -16.41 3.26 -14.44
C PRO A 38 -15.40 2.70 -15.47
N PHE A 39 -15.20 1.37 -15.49
CA PHE A 39 -14.29 0.70 -16.43
C PHE A 39 -15.01 0.18 -17.69
N LEU A 40 -16.34 0.34 -17.77
CA LEU A 40 -17.16 -0.09 -18.90
C LEU A 40 -17.52 1.12 -19.77
N GLY A 41 -16.64 1.47 -20.71
CA GLY A 41 -16.84 2.56 -21.67
C GLY A 41 -16.04 2.32 -22.94
N ASP A 42 -16.18 3.23 -23.91
CA ASP A 42 -15.41 3.17 -25.15
C ASP A 42 -13.91 3.33 -24.87
N PRO A 43 -13.04 2.58 -25.58
CA PRO A 43 -11.60 2.69 -25.40
C PRO A 43 -11.13 4.12 -25.75
N SER A 44 -10.30 4.70 -24.88
CA SER A 44 -9.71 6.03 -25.09
C SER A 44 -8.29 6.09 -24.54
N ILE A 45 -7.47 6.95 -25.15
CA ILE A 45 -6.11 7.24 -24.70
C ILE A 45 -5.85 8.74 -24.78
N GLN A 46 -5.20 9.29 -23.76
CA GLN A 46 -4.73 10.68 -23.74
C GLN A 46 -3.25 10.67 -23.36
N LEU A 47 -2.47 11.53 -24.02
CA LEU A 47 -1.03 11.62 -23.81
C LEU A 47 -0.67 13.05 -23.42
N GLN A 48 0.00 13.19 -22.29
CA GLN A 48 0.51 14.46 -21.79
C GLN A 48 1.89 14.25 -21.20
N GLN A 49 2.82 15.15 -21.53
CA GLN A 49 4.13 15.17 -20.89
C GLN A 49 4.07 15.98 -19.59
N ILE A 50 4.33 15.31 -18.45
CA ILE A 50 4.23 15.94 -17.12
C ILE A 50 5.58 16.51 -16.67
N PHE A 51 6.67 15.78 -16.92
CA PHE A 51 8.03 16.20 -16.62
C PHE A 51 8.92 16.23 -17.87
N LYS A 52 9.99 17.02 -17.81
CA LYS A 52 11.06 17.04 -18.80
C LYS A 52 12.36 16.53 -18.16
N ASN A 53 13.25 15.98 -18.98
CA ASN A 53 14.70 15.82 -18.73
C ASN A 53 15.27 14.80 -17.72
N GLN A 54 14.55 14.21 -16.78
CA GLN A 54 15.16 13.19 -15.87
C GLN A 54 14.74 11.76 -16.26
N ARG A 55 14.77 10.82 -15.32
CA ARG A 55 14.28 9.43 -15.48
C ARG A 55 13.59 8.97 -14.20
N PHE A 56 13.15 7.70 -14.24
CA PHE A 56 12.55 6.95 -13.12
C PHE A 56 11.14 7.43 -12.74
N PRO A 57 10.13 7.24 -13.62
CA PRO A 57 8.76 7.58 -13.27
C PRO A 57 8.19 6.67 -12.20
N ASN A 58 7.29 7.22 -11.39
CA ASN A 58 6.30 6.45 -10.69
C ASN A 58 4.96 7.20 -10.62
N VAL A 59 3.87 6.45 -10.49
CA VAL A 59 2.51 7.00 -10.39
C VAL A 59 1.69 6.18 -9.40
N VAL A 60 0.95 6.86 -8.54
CA VAL A 60 -0.03 6.26 -7.64
C VAL A 60 -1.30 7.11 -7.57
N VAL A 61 -2.39 6.51 -7.10
CA VAL A 61 -3.64 7.19 -6.78
C VAL A 61 -3.76 7.23 -5.25
N ALA A 62 -3.78 8.42 -4.67
CA ALA A 62 -4.04 8.59 -3.25
C ALA A 62 -5.49 8.16 -2.91
N MET A 63 -5.76 7.92 -1.63
CA MET A 63 -7.10 7.44 -1.19
C MET A 63 -8.23 8.45 -1.44
N ASP A 64 -7.89 9.73 -1.63
CA ASP A 64 -8.85 10.78 -2.01
C ASP A 64 -9.06 10.91 -3.54
N GLY A 65 -8.41 10.07 -4.35
CA GLY A 65 -8.49 10.08 -5.80
C GLY A 65 -7.44 10.97 -6.50
N THR A 66 -6.59 11.68 -5.74
CA THR A 66 -5.49 12.48 -6.31
C THR A 66 -4.48 11.56 -7.00
N LEU A 67 -4.13 11.85 -8.26
CA LEU A 67 -2.97 11.25 -8.90
C LEU A 67 -1.70 11.93 -8.37
N VAL A 68 -0.74 11.14 -7.91
CA VAL A 68 0.59 11.61 -7.52
C VAL A 68 1.61 10.93 -8.39
N VAL A 69 2.39 11.73 -9.12
CA VAL A 69 3.50 11.25 -9.95
C VAL A 69 4.82 11.72 -9.38
N THR A 70 5.83 10.86 -9.39
CA THR A 70 7.19 11.19 -8.94
C THR A 70 8.23 10.92 -10.02
N TRP A 71 9.26 11.76 -10.07
CA TRP A 71 10.28 11.76 -11.12
C TRP A 71 11.61 12.32 -10.61
N GLY A 72 12.75 11.81 -11.07
CA GLY A 72 14.05 12.47 -10.86
C GLY A 72 15.26 11.59 -10.50
N SER A 73 16.46 12.04 -10.86
CA SER A 73 17.74 11.38 -10.55
C SER A 73 18.83 12.31 -10.01
N ASP A 74 18.61 13.63 -10.00
CA ASP A 74 19.46 14.67 -9.39
C ASP A 74 18.73 15.45 -8.27
N GLY A 75 17.60 14.89 -7.84
CA GLY A 75 16.58 15.46 -6.99
C GLY A 75 15.26 14.78 -7.36
N VAL A 76 14.48 14.36 -6.36
CA VAL A 76 13.20 13.70 -6.60
C VAL A 76 12.09 14.70 -6.36
N VAL A 77 11.19 14.80 -7.35
CA VAL A 77 10.06 15.72 -7.33
C VAL A 77 8.75 14.99 -7.52
N ALA A 78 7.67 15.62 -7.07
CA ALA A 78 6.30 15.19 -7.28
C ALA A 78 5.49 16.24 -8.07
N ARG A 79 4.44 15.77 -8.76
CA ARG A 79 3.30 16.58 -9.18
C ARG A 79 2.01 15.87 -8.82
N ARG A 80 0.95 16.66 -8.64
CA ARG A 80 -0.38 16.18 -8.27
C ARG A 80 -1.41 16.56 -9.32
N SER A 81 -2.41 15.71 -9.49
CA SER A 81 -3.63 16.02 -10.24
C SER A 81 -4.86 15.61 -9.44
N GLU A 82 -5.77 16.55 -9.24
CA GLU A 82 -7.03 16.34 -8.50
C GLU A 82 -8.24 16.12 -9.44
N ASP A 83 -8.00 16.13 -10.75
CA ASP A 83 -9.04 16.04 -11.79
C ASP A 83 -8.87 14.83 -12.72
N GLY A 84 -8.19 13.80 -12.24
CA GLY A 84 -7.97 12.54 -12.97
C GLY A 84 -6.92 12.65 -14.08
N GLY A 85 -5.95 13.55 -13.93
CA GLY A 85 -4.81 13.69 -14.83
C GLY A 85 -5.00 14.71 -15.95
N LYS A 86 -6.09 15.51 -15.93
CA LYS A 86 -6.34 16.54 -16.96
C LYS A 86 -5.44 17.75 -16.76
N THR A 87 -5.25 18.15 -15.51
CA THR A 87 -4.34 19.23 -15.13
C THR A 87 -3.38 18.78 -14.02
N TRP A 88 -2.19 19.36 -14.01
CA TRP A 88 -1.14 19.04 -13.05
C TRP A 88 -0.69 20.31 -12.32
N GLY A 89 -0.60 20.21 -11.00
CA GLY A 89 -0.10 21.28 -10.15
C GLY A 89 1.39 21.57 -10.34
N PRO A 90 1.93 22.56 -9.60
CA PRO A 90 3.36 22.87 -9.62
C PRO A 90 4.20 21.68 -9.13
N GLU A 91 5.48 21.72 -9.47
CA GLU A 91 6.47 20.77 -8.97
C GLU A 91 6.69 20.93 -7.46
N ILE A 92 6.78 19.81 -6.76
CA ILE A 92 6.99 19.73 -5.31
C ILE A 92 8.27 18.93 -5.08
N THR A 93 9.28 19.51 -4.45
CA THR A 93 10.51 18.78 -4.09
C THR A 93 10.23 17.80 -2.95
N ILE A 94 10.57 16.53 -3.15
CA ILE A 94 10.60 15.51 -2.09
C ILE A 94 11.98 15.48 -1.45
N ALA A 95 13.03 15.40 -2.27
CA ALA A 95 14.42 15.34 -1.81
C ALA A 95 15.36 16.01 -2.83
N LYS A 96 16.37 16.72 -2.32
CA LYS A 96 17.47 17.28 -3.13
C LYS A 96 18.75 17.41 -2.28
N PRO A 97 19.85 16.72 -2.64
CA PRO A 97 19.97 15.74 -3.72
C PRO A 97 19.04 14.53 -3.51
N GLY A 98 18.83 13.74 -4.55
CA GLY A 98 18.03 12.53 -4.44
C GLY A 98 17.96 11.74 -5.75
N PHE A 99 18.01 10.44 -5.63
CA PHE A 99 17.92 9.50 -6.73
C PHE A 99 16.66 8.65 -6.52
N GLN A 100 15.71 8.70 -7.46
CA GLN A 100 14.46 7.96 -7.27
C GLN A 100 14.73 6.46 -7.29
N GLY A 101 14.55 5.84 -6.11
CA GLY A 101 14.64 4.40 -5.93
C GLY A 101 13.57 3.68 -6.75
N GLY A 102 12.44 4.30 -7.05
CA GLY A 102 11.33 3.69 -7.79
C GLY A 102 10.22 3.27 -6.84
N GLY A 103 8.97 3.32 -7.31
CA GLY A 103 7.81 2.89 -6.54
C GLY A 103 7.51 3.69 -5.28
N VAL A 104 6.70 4.75 -5.37
CA VAL A 104 5.99 5.28 -4.19
C VAL A 104 4.85 4.33 -3.84
N THR A 105 4.56 4.12 -2.57
CA THR A 105 3.55 3.15 -2.12
C THR A 105 2.48 3.86 -1.31
N VAL A 106 1.21 3.62 -1.64
CA VAL A 106 0.07 4.09 -0.84
C VAL A 106 -0.24 3.06 0.23
N ASP A 107 -0.21 3.48 1.48
CA ASP A 107 -0.75 2.73 2.61
C ASP A 107 -2.26 2.98 2.68
N GLU A 108 -3.04 2.01 2.21
CA GLU A 108 -4.50 2.14 2.16
C GLU A 108 -5.15 2.06 3.56
N ASN A 109 -4.39 1.74 4.61
CA ASN A 109 -4.89 1.75 5.99
C ASN A 109 -4.87 3.17 6.57
N SER A 110 -3.81 3.94 6.26
CA SER A 110 -3.60 5.30 6.82
C SER A 110 -3.84 6.42 5.81
N ALA A 111 -4.03 6.08 4.52
CA ALA A 111 -4.04 7.01 3.39
C ALA A 111 -2.72 7.76 3.15
N GLU A 112 -1.62 7.33 3.78
CA GLU A 112 -0.31 7.94 3.61
C GLU A 112 0.41 7.40 2.36
N ILE A 113 1.33 8.21 1.82
CA ILE A 113 2.16 7.83 0.68
C ILE A 113 3.61 7.77 1.13
N ILE A 114 4.29 6.67 0.82
CA ILE A 114 5.68 6.41 1.21
C ILE A 114 6.55 6.43 -0.03
N ALA A 115 7.61 7.22 -0.02
CA ALA A 115 8.64 7.28 -1.05
C ALA A 115 9.97 6.75 -0.51
N PHE A 116 10.73 6.09 -1.39
CA PHE A 116 12.02 5.50 -1.10
C PHE A 116 13.03 6.11 -2.05
N ILE A 117 13.96 6.90 -1.51
CA ILE A 117 14.88 7.73 -2.28
C ILE A 117 16.29 7.38 -1.87
N GLU A 118 17.13 7.06 -2.85
CA GLU A 118 18.54 6.75 -2.65
C GLU A 118 19.37 8.04 -2.80
N GLU A 119 20.53 8.13 -2.16
CA GLU A 119 21.44 9.28 -2.37
C GLU A 119 22.10 9.27 -3.76
N GLY A 120 22.11 8.11 -4.45
CA GLY A 120 22.71 7.92 -5.76
C GLY A 120 22.43 6.54 -6.35
N HIS A 121 23.19 6.11 -7.36
CA HIS A 121 23.08 4.75 -7.89
C HIS A 121 23.49 3.71 -6.82
N PRO A 122 22.75 2.60 -6.67
CA PRO A 122 23.03 1.61 -5.64
C PRO A 122 24.36 0.88 -5.90
N PRO A 123 25.03 0.39 -4.83
CA PRO A 123 24.63 0.51 -3.43
C PRO A 123 24.81 1.94 -2.89
N ALA A 124 23.76 2.50 -2.29
CA ALA A 124 23.74 3.86 -1.74
C ALA A 124 22.83 3.89 -0.50
N PRO A 125 23.03 4.86 0.44
CA PRO A 125 22.08 5.09 1.52
C PRO A 125 20.66 5.32 0.99
N LEU A 126 19.68 4.80 1.73
CA LEU A 126 18.27 4.89 1.41
C LEU A 126 17.54 5.68 2.48
N ASN A 127 16.81 6.70 2.04
CA ASN A 127 16.00 7.55 2.89
C ASN A 127 14.52 7.33 2.56
N PHE A 128 13.68 7.47 3.59
CA PHE A 128 12.24 7.27 3.48
C PHE A 128 11.57 8.61 3.65
N TYR A 129 10.60 8.89 2.80
CA TYR A 129 9.79 10.09 2.90
C TYR A 129 8.33 9.69 2.96
N ARG A 130 7.56 10.39 3.79
CA ARG A 130 6.13 10.14 3.96
C ARG A 130 5.34 11.40 3.69
N SER A 131 4.26 11.24 2.95
CA SER A 131 3.22 12.27 2.80
C SER A 131 1.95 11.80 3.49
N LYS A 132 1.38 12.68 4.32
CA LYS A 132 0.13 12.47 5.04
C LYS A 132 -1.05 13.27 4.45
N ASP A 133 -0.78 13.98 3.35
CA ASP A 133 -1.67 14.97 2.76
C ASP A 133 -1.76 14.81 1.24
N SER A 134 -1.81 13.54 0.80
CA SER A 134 -1.97 13.15 -0.61
C SER A 134 -0.89 13.74 -1.53
N GLY A 135 0.36 13.82 -1.05
CA GLY A 135 1.54 14.25 -1.79
C GLY A 135 1.79 15.76 -1.78
N LYS A 136 1.08 16.55 -0.97
CA LYS A 136 1.26 18.01 -0.90
C LYS A 136 2.54 18.38 -0.16
N SER A 137 2.89 17.63 0.88
CA SER A 137 4.13 17.75 1.62
C SER A 137 4.73 16.38 1.92
N TRP A 138 6.05 16.35 2.12
CA TRP A 138 6.82 15.14 2.37
C TRP A 138 7.75 15.38 3.55
N GLN A 139 7.82 14.42 4.46
CA GLN A 139 8.70 14.46 5.63
C GLN A 139 9.60 13.24 5.59
N GLU A 140 10.88 13.45 5.84
CA GLU A 140 11.84 12.37 5.99
C GLU A 140 11.54 11.59 7.29
N GLU A 141 11.69 10.27 7.22
CA GLU A 141 11.42 9.35 8.31
C GLU A 141 12.54 8.31 8.37
N GLU A 142 12.97 7.96 9.58
CA GLU A 142 13.89 6.85 9.78
C GLU A 142 13.17 5.52 9.63
N ALA A 143 13.79 4.56 8.94
CA ALA A 143 13.30 3.20 8.91
C ALA A 143 14.46 2.20 9.00
N VAL A 144 14.16 1.06 9.62
CA VAL A 144 15.10 -0.07 9.72
C VAL A 144 14.79 -1.06 8.62
N ILE A 145 15.80 -1.37 7.81
CA ILE A 145 15.72 -2.39 6.76
C ILE A 145 16.44 -3.64 7.26
N HIS A 146 15.73 -4.76 7.28
CA HIS A 146 16.30 -6.06 7.65
C HIS A 146 16.66 -6.86 6.39
N PRO A 147 17.75 -7.66 6.44
CA PRO A 147 18.07 -8.58 5.36
C PRO A 147 17.05 -9.74 5.28
N ASP A 148 17.08 -10.44 4.14
CA ASP A 148 16.40 -11.74 4.03
C ASP A 148 17.08 -12.81 4.92
N SER A 149 16.49 -14.01 4.96
CA SER A 149 17.02 -15.15 5.74
C SER A 149 18.42 -15.62 5.33
N LYS A 150 18.99 -15.09 4.24
CA LYS A 150 20.33 -15.36 3.74
C LYS A 150 21.26 -14.15 3.87
N GLY A 151 20.88 -13.14 4.65
CA GLY A 151 21.69 -11.95 4.90
C GLY A 151 21.68 -10.93 3.76
N ARG A 152 20.78 -11.06 2.78
CA ARG A 152 20.76 -10.19 1.60
C ARG A 152 19.92 -8.95 1.87
N MET A 153 20.53 -7.79 1.67
CA MET A 153 19.82 -6.52 1.79
C MET A 153 18.97 -6.24 0.53
N PRO A 154 17.70 -5.82 0.69
CA PRO A 154 16.87 -5.38 -0.42
C PRO A 154 17.37 -4.04 -0.94
N SER A 155 17.50 -3.92 -2.27
CA SER A 155 17.68 -2.64 -2.97
C SER A 155 16.33 -2.12 -3.41
N MET A 156 16.16 -0.80 -3.32
CA MET A 156 14.93 -0.14 -3.71
C MET A 156 14.96 0.39 -5.12
N HIS A 157 16.14 0.64 -5.70
CA HIS A 157 16.36 1.10 -7.06
C HIS A 157 15.52 0.35 -8.13
N MET A 158 14.95 1.09 -9.10
CA MET A 158 14.09 0.66 -10.21
C MET A 158 13.01 -0.39 -9.88
N ASN A 159 12.52 -0.43 -8.65
CA ASN A 159 11.35 -1.24 -8.33
C ASN A 159 10.06 -0.45 -8.56
N GLU A 160 8.97 -1.13 -8.90
CA GLU A 160 7.65 -0.52 -9.04
C GLU A 160 6.98 -0.22 -7.69
N HIS A 161 5.82 0.45 -7.74
CA HIS A 161 5.04 0.74 -6.53
C HIS A 161 4.63 -0.53 -5.79
N GLY A 162 4.49 -0.41 -4.47
CA GLY A 162 3.92 -1.46 -3.64
C GLY A 162 2.39 -1.48 -3.68
N ILE A 163 1.82 -2.42 -2.92
CA ILE A 163 0.39 -2.57 -2.67
C ILE A 163 0.12 -2.74 -1.18
N THR A 164 -1.09 -2.42 -0.76
CA THR A 164 -1.64 -2.86 0.53
C THR A 164 -2.44 -4.13 0.32
N LEU A 165 -2.14 -5.20 1.05
CA LEU A 165 -2.93 -6.44 1.00
C LEU A 165 -4.32 -6.18 1.58
N ARG A 166 -5.39 -6.48 0.85
CA ARG A 166 -6.77 -6.22 1.30
C ARG A 166 -7.44 -7.41 2.00
N HIS A 167 -6.93 -8.62 1.82
CA HIS A 167 -7.63 -9.85 2.22
C HIS A 167 -6.72 -10.83 2.96
N GLY A 168 -7.35 -11.76 3.68
CA GLY A 168 -6.68 -12.86 4.38
C GLY A 168 -5.99 -12.46 5.69
N LYS A 169 -5.25 -13.40 6.28
CA LYS A 169 -4.56 -13.25 7.57
C LYS A 169 -3.50 -12.13 7.65
N HIS A 170 -3.16 -11.53 6.52
CA HIS A 170 -2.16 -10.47 6.39
C HIS A 170 -2.74 -9.20 5.76
N ALA A 171 -4.07 -9.05 5.73
CA ALA A 171 -4.72 -7.80 5.32
C ALA A 171 -4.13 -6.62 6.10
N GLY A 172 -3.95 -5.49 5.42
CA GLY A 172 -3.27 -4.29 5.89
C GLY A 172 -1.76 -4.29 5.69
N ARG A 173 -1.12 -5.43 5.38
CA ARG A 173 0.33 -5.45 5.13
C ARG A 173 0.69 -4.75 3.83
N LEU A 174 1.72 -3.91 3.87
CA LEU A 174 2.37 -3.36 2.68
C LEU A 174 3.32 -4.39 2.06
N VAL A 175 3.22 -4.59 0.76
CA VAL A 175 4.09 -5.47 -0.02
C VAL A 175 4.63 -4.67 -1.20
N ARG A 176 5.95 -4.68 -1.37
CA ARG A 176 6.62 -3.97 -2.46
C ARG A 176 7.64 -4.89 -3.14
N PRO A 177 7.77 -4.83 -4.47
CA PRO A 177 8.87 -5.50 -5.15
C PRO A 177 10.22 -4.94 -4.69
N SER A 178 11.20 -5.82 -4.59
CA SER A 178 12.58 -5.44 -4.34
C SER A 178 13.51 -6.37 -5.12
N ARG A 179 14.74 -5.92 -5.34
CA ARG A 179 15.80 -6.70 -5.96
C ARG A 179 17.00 -6.78 -5.03
N HIS A 180 17.82 -7.78 -5.27
CA HIS A 180 19.14 -7.87 -4.66
C HIS A 180 20.18 -7.84 -5.79
N TYR A 181 21.08 -6.87 -5.74
CA TYR A 181 22.28 -6.86 -6.57
C TYR A 181 23.28 -7.82 -5.95
N ALA A 182 23.38 -9.03 -6.49
CA ALA A 182 24.47 -9.94 -6.14
C ALA A 182 25.80 -9.31 -6.56
N ALA A 183 26.91 -9.71 -5.92
CA ALA A 183 28.23 -9.47 -6.49
C ALA A 183 28.30 -10.25 -7.82
N GLY A 184 28.49 -9.54 -8.92
CA GLY A 184 28.72 -10.13 -10.25
C GLY A 184 30.02 -10.90 -10.31
#